data_AF-A0A1R4H4C0-F1
#
_entry.id   AF-A0A1R4H4C0-F1
#
_cell.length_a   1.000
_cell.length_b   1.000
_cell.length_c   1.000
_cell.angle_alpha   90.00
_cell.angle_beta   90.00
_cell.angle_gamma   90.00
#
_symmetry.space_group_name_H-M   'P 1'
#
loop_
_entity.id
_entity.type
_entity.pdbx_description
1 polymer ?
#
loop_
_entity_poly.entity_id
_entity_poly.type
_entity_poly.pdbx_seq_one_letter_code
_entity_poly.pdbx_strand_id
1 'polypeptide(L)'
;MKGLALRRLNARKAENNLATLCQPFHGENLIDDSTASYHLLIRQQAYLRLTIVVLPRLSINNPKTTIKLVLILVALALYDTLWDLFLSLLHFVLGTLHILFEFCEHTLERLIEHLFHTDPRAAEIIVFYIMLTIGAYAAFKLMQALPHWYGKLAEQLADYWHQEKTKTVSTWQNQSVSKKIQWGSVVITSALVIVMWLIS
;
A
#
# COMPACT_ATOMS: atom_id res chain seq x y z
N MET A 1 -14.40 -64.25 -10.50
CA MET A 1 -14.76 -62.90 -10.99
C MET A 1 -14.12 -61.71 -10.25
N LYS A 2 -13.38 -61.88 -9.13
CA LYS A 2 -12.73 -60.75 -8.41
C LYS A 2 -11.40 -60.24 -9.00
N GLY A 3 -10.72 -61.03 -9.84
CA GLY A 3 -9.41 -60.66 -10.40
C GLY A 3 -9.42 -59.58 -11.50
N LEU A 4 -10.56 -59.37 -12.16
CA LEU A 4 -10.67 -58.41 -13.28
C LEU A 4 -10.91 -56.97 -12.81
N ALA A 5 -11.45 -56.78 -11.60
CA ALA A 5 -11.65 -55.46 -11.00
C ALA A 5 -10.32 -54.84 -10.51
N LEU A 6 -9.43 -55.65 -9.94
CA LEU A 6 -8.13 -55.18 -9.45
C LEU A 6 -7.18 -54.73 -10.58
N ARG A 7 -7.26 -55.36 -11.76
CA ARG A 7 -6.46 -54.94 -12.93
C ARG A 7 -6.88 -53.58 -13.48
N ARG A 8 -8.17 -53.20 -13.37
CA ARG A 8 -8.65 -51.88 -13.83
C ARG A 8 -8.26 -50.73 -12.89
N LEU A 9 -8.11 -51.00 -11.59
CA LEU A 9 -7.65 -50.00 -10.60
C LEU A 9 -6.15 -49.69 -10.75
N ASN A 10 -5.31 -50.68 -11.02
CA ASN A 10 -3.88 -50.45 -11.23
C ASN A 10 -3.58 -49.72 -12.55
N ALA A 11 -4.37 -49.92 -13.61
CA ALA A 11 -4.21 -49.20 -14.87
C ALA A 11 -4.51 -47.69 -14.72
N ARG A 12 -5.57 -47.32 -13.98
CA ARG A 12 -5.91 -45.90 -13.73
C ARG A 12 -4.87 -45.17 -12.87
N LYS A 13 -4.22 -45.87 -11.95
CA LYS A 13 -3.16 -45.29 -11.10
C LYS A 13 -1.90 -44.96 -11.90
N ALA A 14 -1.63 -45.68 -13.00
CA ALA A 14 -0.52 -45.40 -13.90
C ALA A 14 -0.78 -44.19 -14.82
N GLU A 15 -2.02 -44.01 -15.31
CA GLU A 15 -2.39 -42.85 -16.14
C GLU A 15 -2.36 -41.53 -15.36
N ASN A 16 -2.83 -41.51 -14.11
CA ASN A 16 -2.79 -40.29 -13.29
C ASN A 16 -1.36 -39.82 -12.97
N ASN A 17 -0.39 -40.72 -12.90
CA ASN A 17 1.02 -40.37 -12.66
C ASN A 17 1.74 -39.87 -13.94
N LEU A 18 1.25 -40.24 -15.13
CA LEU A 18 1.78 -39.75 -16.41
C LEU A 18 1.25 -38.35 -16.76
N ALA A 19 0.02 -38.02 -16.34
CA ALA A 19 -0.54 -36.68 -16.53
C ALA A 19 0.17 -35.59 -15.70
N THR A 20 0.87 -35.96 -14.62
CA THR A 20 1.64 -35.00 -13.79
C THR A 20 3.03 -34.68 -14.37
N LEU A 21 3.54 -35.49 -15.31
CA LEU A 21 4.88 -35.31 -15.91
C LEU A 21 4.85 -34.52 -17.23
N CYS A 22 3.67 -34.24 -17.78
CA CYS A 22 3.47 -33.43 -18.98
C CYS A 22 2.81 -32.08 -18.65
N GLN A 23 3.17 -31.44 -17.54
CA GLN A 23 2.93 -30.01 -17.44
C GLN A 23 4.03 -29.29 -18.23
N PRO A 24 3.68 -28.51 -19.27
CA PRO A 24 4.64 -27.69 -19.98
C PRO A 24 5.27 -26.72 -18.99
N PHE A 25 6.59 -26.79 -18.87
CA PHE A 25 7.39 -25.84 -18.10
C PHE A 25 7.20 -24.47 -18.76
N HIS A 26 6.29 -23.67 -18.20
CA HIS A 26 5.98 -22.32 -18.67
C HIS A 26 7.13 -21.40 -18.24
N GLY A 27 8.26 -21.51 -18.94
CA GLY A 27 9.46 -20.68 -18.80
C GLY A 27 9.37 -19.40 -19.60
N GLU A 28 8.25 -18.69 -19.51
CA GLU A 28 8.07 -17.34 -20.07
C GLU A 28 7.64 -16.43 -18.92
N ASN A 29 8.23 -15.23 -18.85
CA ASN A 29 8.02 -14.17 -17.85
C ASN A 29 9.05 -14.05 -16.70
N LEU A 30 10.33 -14.35 -16.93
CA LEU A 30 11.40 -13.88 -16.02
C LEU A 30 12.31 -12.79 -16.63
N ILE A 31 12.02 -12.34 -17.86
CA ILE A 31 12.84 -11.33 -18.57
C ILE A 31 12.21 -9.93 -18.53
N ASP A 32 10.90 -9.80 -18.28
CA ASP A 32 10.23 -8.49 -18.36
C ASP A 32 10.32 -7.65 -17.06
N ASP A 33 10.59 -8.30 -15.91
CA ASP A 33 10.66 -7.59 -14.63
C ASP A 33 12.00 -6.82 -14.45
N SER A 34 13.04 -7.28 -15.15
CA SER A 34 14.37 -6.66 -15.12
C SER A 34 14.40 -5.34 -15.89
N THR A 35 13.77 -5.30 -17.08
CA THR A 35 13.66 -4.10 -17.93
C THR A 35 12.83 -2.99 -17.29
N ALA A 36 11.78 -3.33 -16.55
CA ALA A 36 11.00 -2.36 -15.77
C ALA A 36 11.84 -1.68 -14.67
N SER A 37 12.73 -2.45 -14.02
CA SER A 37 13.60 -1.96 -12.94
C SER A 37 14.65 -0.96 -13.43
N TYR A 38 15.24 -1.17 -14.62
CA TYR A 38 16.22 -0.22 -15.20
C TYR A 38 15.59 1.11 -15.62
N HIS A 39 14.36 1.08 -16.15
CA HIS A 39 13.65 2.31 -16.51
C HIS A 39 13.31 3.17 -15.29
N LEU A 40 12.99 2.55 -14.15
CA LEU A 40 12.79 3.23 -12.87
C LEU A 40 14.08 3.86 -12.35
N LEU A 41 15.21 3.17 -12.43
CA LEU A 41 16.52 3.69 -12.00
C LEU A 41 16.99 4.87 -12.86
N ILE A 42 16.82 4.82 -14.18
CA ILE A 42 17.21 5.92 -15.08
C ILE A 42 16.32 7.16 -14.84
N ARG A 43 15.01 6.98 -14.59
CA ARG A 43 14.12 8.08 -14.20
C ARG A 43 14.56 8.71 -12.87
N GLN A 44 14.78 7.90 -11.83
CA GLN A 44 15.26 8.35 -10.51
C GLN A 44 16.56 9.18 -10.60
N GLN A 45 17.50 8.76 -11.44
CA GLN A 45 18.78 9.46 -11.61
C GLN A 45 18.64 10.81 -12.33
N ALA A 46 17.69 10.92 -13.28
CA ALA A 46 17.38 12.18 -13.96
C ALA A 46 16.73 13.21 -13.02
N TYR A 47 15.84 12.77 -12.12
CA TYR A 47 15.24 13.64 -11.10
C TYR A 47 16.30 14.24 -10.17
N LEU A 48 17.19 13.41 -9.61
CA LEU A 48 18.26 13.86 -8.72
C LEU A 48 19.12 14.95 -9.37
N ARG A 49 19.46 14.80 -10.66
CA ARG A 49 20.24 15.81 -11.38
C ARG A 49 19.47 17.11 -11.62
N LEU A 50 18.19 17.05 -11.95
CA LEU A 50 17.39 18.26 -12.21
C LEU A 50 17.07 19.04 -10.93
N THR A 51 16.77 18.34 -9.83
CA THR A 51 16.52 18.95 -8.53
C THR A 51 17.77 19.65 -8.00
N ILE A 52 18.95 19.05 -8.15
CA ILE A 52 20.23 19.64 -7.72
C ILE A 52 20.59 20.90 -8.52
N VAL A 53 20.23 20.98 -9.81
CA VAL A 53 20.60 22.11 -10.69
C VAL A 53 19.65 23.31 -10.55
N VAL A 54 18.38 23.08 -10.22
CA VAL A 54 17.38 24.17 -10.11
C VAL A 54 17.35 24.82 -8.72
N LEU A 55 17.73 24.09 -7.66
CA LEU A 55 17.70 24.60 -6.28
C LEU A 55 18.65 25.78 -5.94
N PRO A 56 19.87 25.93 -6.49
CA PRO A 56 20.83 26.90 -5.96
C PRO A 56 20.51 28.36 -6.32
N ARG A 57 19.54 28.63 -7.21
CA ARG A 57 19.22 29.99 -7.64
C ARG A 57 18.17 30.69 -6.79
N LEU A 58 17.56 29.98 -5.83
CA LEU A 58 16.68 30.57 -4.84
C LEU A 58 17.48 31.05 -3.62
N SER A 59 18.15 32.19 -3.80
CA SER A 59 18.71 32.96 -2.67
C SER A 59 17.55 33.50 -1.82
N ILE A 60 17.08 32.67 -0.90
CA ILE A 60 16.06 33.01 0.09
C ILE A 60 16.83 33.28 1.39
N ASN A 61 16.95 34.55 1.77
CA ASN A 61 17.67 35.03 2.96
C ASN A 61 17.10 34.55 4.31
N ASN A 62 16.23 33.53 4.35
CA ASN A 62 15.62 33.02 5.57
C ASN A 62 15.61 31.47 5.57
N PRO A 63 16.49 30.82 6.37
CA PRO A 63 16.71 29.37 6.30
C PRO A 63 15.47 28.56 6.69
N LYS A 64 14.60 29.11 7.54
CA LYS A 64 13.38 28.42 7.99
C LYS A 64 12.39 28.20 6.85
N THR A 65 12.27 29.16 5.93
CA THR A 65 11.34 29.09 4.80
C THR A 65 11.83 28.11 3.74
N THR A 66 13.15 28.07 3.50
CA THR A 66 13.78 27.13 2.57
C THR A 66 13.57 25.69 3.02
N ILE A 67 13.76 25.40 4.31
CA ILE A 67 13.54 24.05 4.86
C ILE A 67 12.08 23.61 4.65
N LYS A 68 11.10 24.47 4.93
CA LYS A 68 9.69 24.16 4.72
C LYS A 68 9.37 23.85 3.25
N LEU A 69 9.89 24.66 2.32
CA LEU A 69 9.67 24.44 0.88
C LEU A 69 10.30 23.14 0.38
N VAL A 70 11.54 22.87 0.79
CA VAL A 70 12.22 21.62 0.45
C VAL A 70 11.44 20.44 1.01
N LEU A 71 10.96 20.52 2.25
CA LEU A 71 10.15 19.46 2.86
C LEU A 71 8.85 19.21 2.07
N ILE A 72 8.14 20.27 1.68
CA ILE A 72 6.89 20.17 0.89
C ILE A 72 7.19 19.59 -0.48
N LEU A 73 8.25 20.05 -1.17
CA LEU A 73 8.63 19.55 -2.48
C LEU A 73 9.05 18.08 -2.41
N VAL A 74 9.78 17.69 -1.38
CA VAL A 74 10.15 16.29 -1.11
C VAL A 74 8.91 15.45 -0.81
N ALA A 75 7.97 15.94 0.01
CA ALA A 75 6.73 15.24 0.30
C ALA A 75 5.86 15.05 -0.96
N LEU A 76 5.80 16.04 -1.85
CA LEU A 76 5.12 15.94 -3.14
C LEU A 76 5.84 14.96 -4.09
N ALA A 77 7.17 15.03 -4.18
CA ALA A 77 7.96 14.14 -5.01
C ALA A 77 7.88 12.68 -4.53
N LEU A 78 7.74 12.48 -3.22
CA LEU A 78 7.59 11.17 -2.59
C LEU A 78 6.12 10.77 -2.36
N TYR A 79 5.15 11.53 -2.88
CA TYR A 79 3.73 11.24 -2.66
C TYR A 79 3.36 9.83 -3.15
N ASP A 80 3.84 9.47 -4.34
CA ASP A 80 3.63 8.15 -4.93
C ASP A 80 4.27 7.05 -4.06
N THR A 81 5.51 7.27 -3.62
CA THR A 81 6.22 6.34 -2.74
C THR A 81 5.57 6.20 -1.35
N LEU A 82 5.01 7.29 -0.81
CA LEU A 82 4.28 7.26 0.46
C LEU A 82 2.97 6.47 0.32
N TRP A 83 2.30 6.62 -0.82
CA TRP A 83 1.09 5.86 -1.11
C TRP A 83 1.38 4.37 -1.29
N ASP A 84 2.43 4.02 -2.03
CA ASP A 84 2.91 2.64 -2.17
C ASP A 84 3.30 2.04 -0.82
N LEU A 85 4.02 2.78 0.02
CA LEU A 85 4.38 2.35 1.36
C LEU A 85 3.13 2.11 2.23
N PHE A 86 2.14 2.99 2.15
CA PHE A 86 0.88 2.85 2.87
C PHE A 86 0.12 1.59 2.43
N LEU A 87 0.00 1.35 1.12
CA LEU A 87 -0.65 0.15 0.58
C LEU A 87 0.12 -1.12 0.92
N SER A 88 1.44 -1.09 0.86
CA SER A 88 2.31 -2.19 1.26
C SER A 88 2.13 -2.55 2.75
N LEU A 89 2.10 -1.53 3.62
CA LEU A 89 1.83 -1.72 5.04
C LEU A 89 0.44 -2.29 5.29
N LEU A 90 -0.58 -1.78 4.59
CA LEU A 90 -1.95 -2.28 4.69
C LEU A 90 -2.02 -3.76 4.28
N HIS A 91 -1.37 -4.12 3.17
CA HIS A 91 -1.29 -5.50 2.70
C HIS A 91 -0.62 -6.41 3.73
N PHE A 92 0.50 -5.96 4.32
CA PHE A 92 1.21 -6.70 5.37
C PHE A 92 0.34 -6.93 6.62
N VAL A 93 -0.38 -5.89 7.08
CA VAL A 93 -1.29 -5.98 8.23
C VAL A 93 -2.43 -6.95 7.95
N LEU A 94 -3.06 -6.86 6.78
CA LEU A 94 -4.13 -7.77 6.38
C LEU A 94 -3.64 -9.22 6.25
N GLY A 95 -2.46 -9.44 5.66
CA GLY A 95 -1.84 -10.76 5.58
C GLY A 95 -1.54 -11.35 6.96
N THR A 96 -1.02 -10.53 7.89
CA THR A 96 -0.78 -10.96 9.28
C THR A 96 -2.09 -11.32 9.98
N LEU A 97 -3.14 -10.53 9.80
CA LEU A 97 -4.45 -10.79 10.37
C LEU A 97 -5.07 -12.09 9.82
N HIS A 98 -4.87 -12.36 8.53
CA HIS A 98 -5.33 -13.60 7.89
C HIS A 98 -4.62 -14.83 8.45
N ILE A 99 -3.29 -14.79 8.60
CA ILE A 99 -2.53 -15.89 9.23
C ILE A 99 -2.98 -16.13 10.68
N LEU A 100 -3.24 -15.05 11.42
CA LEU A 100 -3.77 -15.16 12.79
C LEU A 100 -5.17 -15.80 12.82
N PHE A 101 -6.01 -15.48 11.84
CA PHE A 101 -7.32 -16.10 11.68
C PHE A 101 -7.20 -17.61 11.44
N GLU A 102 -6.37 -18.03 10.48
CA GLU A 102 -6.11 -19.45 10.20
C GLU A 102 -5.57 -20.19 11.44
N PHE A 103 -4.66 -19.55 12.19
CA PHE A 103 -4.14 -20.13 13.43
C PHE A 103 -5.24 -20.34 14.48
N CYS A 104 -6.13 -19.36 14.65
CA CYS A 104 -7.26 -19.46 15.57
C CYS A 104 -8.25 -20.54 15.12
N GLU A 105 -8.50 -20.69 13.82
CA GLU A 105 -9.41 -21.69 13.25
C GLU A 105 -8.92 -23.09 13.58
N HIS A 106 -7.66 -23.36 13.26
CA HIS A 106 -7.02 -24.65 13.53
C HIS A 106 -6.97 -24.98 15.03
N THR A 107 -6.78 -23.96 15.87
CA THR A 107 -6.75 -24.14 17.33
C THR A 107 -8.15 -24.47 17.87
N LEU A 108 -9.18 -23.76 17.41
CA LEU A 108 -10.55 -23.99 17.85
C LEU A 108 -11.10 -25.33 17.36
N GLU A 109 -10.79 -25.73 16.12
CA GLU A 109 -11.19 -27.03 15.56
C GLU A 109 -10.73 -28.18 16.46
N ARG A 110 -9.43 -28.21 16.77
CA ARG A 110 -8.84 -29.23 17.65
C ARG A 110 -9.41 -29.21 19.06
N LEU A 111 -9.66 -28.01 19.60
CA LEU A 111 -10.22 -27.84 20.93
C LEU A 111 -11.66 -28.38 21.01
N ILE A 112 -12.49 -28.10 20.01
CA ILE A 112 -13.86 -28.59 19.94
C ILE A 112 -13.90 -30.10 19.70
N GLU A 113 -13.04 -30.63 18.82
CA GLU A 113 -12.92 -32.07 18.58
C GLU A 113 -12.64 -32.82 19.90
N HIS A 114 -11.70 -32.33 20.70
CA HIS A 114 -11.35 -32.95 21.99
C HIS A 114 -12.43 -32.80 23.06
N LEU A 115 -13.11 -31.65 23.13
CA LEU A 115 -14.13 -31.42 24.16
C LEU A 115 -15.42 -32.20 23.90
N PHE A 116 -15.84 -32.32 22.64
CA PHE A 116 -17.17 -32.82 22.30
C PHE A 116 -17.17 -34.20 21.63
N HIS A 117 -16.00 -34.75 21.27
CA HIS A 117 -15.88 -36.02 20.54
C HIS A 117 -16.78 -36.06 19.28
N THR A 118 -16.98 -34.91 18.64
CA THR A 118 -17.88 -34.75 17.50
C THR A 118 -17.17 -35.16 16.20
N ASP A 119 -17.96 -35.52 15.18
CA ASP A 119 -17.46 -35.68 13.81
C ASP A 119 -16.72 -34.40 13.35
N PRO A 120 -15.50 -34.50 12.81
CA PRO A 120 -14.71 -33.37 12.31
C PRO A 120 -15.51 -32.41 11.42
N ARG A 121 -16.39 -32.94 10.56
CA ARG A 121 -17.22 -32.11 9.67
C ARG A 121 -18.18 -31.19 10.44
N ALA A 122 -18.72 -31.66 11.56
CA ALA A 122 -19.61 -30.84 12.38
C ALA A 122 -18.84 -29.81 13.20
N ALA A 123 -17.63 -30.14 13.67
CA ALA A 123 -16.76 -29.23 14.39
C ALA A 123 -16.32 -28.03 13.52
N GLU A 124 -15.91 -28.28 12.28
CA GLU A 124 -15.52 -27.24 11.30
C GLU A 124 -16.63 -26.20 11.10
N ILE A 125 -17.86 -26.66 10.85
CA ILE A 125 -19.02 -25.79 10.65
C ILE A 125 -19.28 -24.94 11.90
N ILE A 126 -19.18 -25.51 13.10
CA ILE A 126 -19.39 -24.78 14.36
C ILE A 126 -18.31 -23.71 14.56
N VAL A 127 -17.02 -24.05 14.36
CA VAL A 127 -15.91 -23.10 14.46
C VAL A 127 -16.11 -21.94 13.48
N PHE A 128 -16.46 -22.24 12.23
CA PHE A 128 -16.72 -21.22 11.21
C PHE A 128 -17.79 -20.23 11.64
N TYR A 129 -18.94 -20.69 12.17
CA TYR A 129 -20.01 -19.80 12.62
C TYR A 129 -19.61 -18.95 13.84
N ILE A 130 -18.85 -19.51 14.79
CA ILE A 130 -18.35 -18.76 15.96
C ILE A 130 -17.37 -17.67 15.48
N MET A 131 -16.41 -18.04 14.65
CA MET A 131 -15.45 -17.13 14.02
C MET A 131 -16.12 -16.01 13.25
N LEU A 132 -17.09 -16.35 12.39
CA LEU A 132 -17.83 -15.40 11.58
C LEU A 132 -18.59 -14.40 12.46
N THR A 133 -19.20 -14.86 13.55
CA THR A 133 -19.95 -14.01 14.48
C THR A 133 -19.02 -13.05 15.22
N ILE A 134 -17.88 -13.53 15.73
CA ILE A 134 -16.87 -12.69 16.40
C ILE A 134 -16.27 -11.69 15.41
N GLY A 135 -15.92 -12.14 14.21
CA GLY A 135 -15.36 -11.30 13.14
C GLY A 135 -16.34 -10.20 12.71
N ALA A 136 -17.62 -10.53 12.51
CA ALA A 136 -18.65 -9.56 12.17
C ALA A 136 -18.83 -8.51 13.29
N TYR A 137 -18.83 -8.94 14.55
CA TYR A 137 -18.92 -8.03 15.70
C TYR A 137 -17.70 -7.08 15.78
N ALA A 138 -16.50 -7.62 15.60
CA ALA A 138 -15.26 -6.82 15.59
C ALA A 138 -15.25 -5.82 14.44
N ALA A 139 -15.64 -6.24 13.22
CA ALA A 139 -15.75 -5.38 12.05
C ALA A 139 -16.78 -4.26 12.27
N PHE A 140 -17.92 -4.57 12.88
CA PHE A 140 -18.95 -3.58 13.24
C PHE A 140 -18.41 -2.54 14.24
N LYS A 141 -17.70 -2.97 15.28
CA LYS A 141 -17.06 -2.07 16.25
C LYS A 141 -15.99 -1.19 15.60
N LEU A 142 -15.18 -1.77 14.71
CA LEU A 142 -14.16 -1.03 13.96
C LEU A 142 -14.80 0.03 13.05
N MET A 143 -15.88 -0.34 12.34
CA MET A 143 -16.63 0.57 11.48
C MET A 143 -17.26 1.72 12.26
N GLN A 144 -17.70 1.50 13.50
CA GLN A 144 -18.19 2.56 14.39
C GLN A 144 -17.08 3.45 14.94
N ALA A 145 -15.90 2.89 15.21
CA ALA A 145 -14.76 3.67 15.69
C ALA A 145 -14.19 4.55 14.58
N LEU A 146 -14.10 4.05 13.36
CA LEU A 146 -13.48 4.71 12.21
C LEU A 146 -13.91 6.18 12.01
N PRO A 147 -15.20 6.54 11.96
CA PRO A 147 -15.62 7.93 11.78
C PRO A 147 -15.19 8.84 12.95
N HIS A 148 -15.10 8.32 14.17
CA HIS A 148 -14.67 9.10 15.33
C HIS A 148 -13.17 9.44 15.25
N TRP A 149 -12.34 8.49 14.85
CA TRP A 149 -10.91 8.72 14.62
C TRP A 149 -10.68 9.65 13.44
N TYR A 150 -11.41 9.43 12.35
CA TYR A 150 -11.35 10.28 11.17
C TYR A 150 -11.76 11.72 11.47
N GLY A 151 -12.85 11.91 12.23
CA GLY A 151 -13.32 13.23 12.65
C GLY A 151 -12.28 13.99 13.45
N LYS A 152 -11.67 13.34 14.46
CA LYS A 152 -10.60 13.97 15.26
C LYS A 152 -9.38 14.36 14.44
N LEU A 153 -8.94 13.49 13.54
CA LEU A 153 -7.80 13.79 12.65
C LEU A 153 -8.13 14.93 11.70
N ALA A 154 -9.33 14.92 11.12
CA ALA A 154 -9.81 15.96 10.22
C ALA A 154 -9.93 17.31 10.94
N GLU A 155 -10.46 17.33 12.17
CA GLU A 155 -10.54 18.54 13.01
C GLU A 155 -9.14 19.09 13.33
N GLN A 156 -8.20 18.23 13.76
CA GLN A 156 -6.82 18.65 14.04
C GLN A 156 -6.11 19.19 12.80
N LEU A 157 -6.30 18.53 11.64
CA LEU A 157 -5.76 18.98 10.36
C LEU A 157 -6.40 20.31 9.92
N ALA A 158 -7.71 20.45 10.09
CA ALA A 158 -8.45 21.68 9.76
C ALA A 158 -7.99 22.84 10.64
N ASP A 159 -7.86 22.64 11.94
CA ASP A 159 -7.37 23.65 12.88
C ASP A 159 -5.94 24.09 12.54
N TYR A 160 -5.06 23.12 12.28
CA TYR A 160 -3.70 23.40 11.84
C TYR A 160 -3.67 24.19 10.53
N TRP A 161 -4.50 23.79 9.55
CA TRP A 161 -4.62 24.46 8.27
C TRP A 161 -5.13 25.90 8.40
N HIS A 162 -6.16 26.13 9.23
CA HIS A 162 -6.69 27.46 9.50
C HIS A 162 -5.64 28.38 10.14
N GLN A 163 -4.88 27.86 11.11
CA GLN A 163 -3.79 28.61 11.73
C GLN A 163 -2.69 28.95 10.73
N GLU A 164 -2.28 28.03 9.86
CA GLU A 164 -1.22 28.31 8.88
C GLU A 164 -1.71 29.26 7.78
N LYS A 165 -2.98 29.18 7.37
CA LYS A 165 -3.59 30.10 6.40
C LYS A 165 -3.58 31.54 6.92
N THR A 166 -4.01 31.77 8.16
CA THR A 166 -4.02 33.13 8.74
C THR A 166 -2.62 33.72 8.89
N LYS A 167 -1.63 32.91 9.30
CA LYS A 167 -0.22 33.30 9.32
C LYS A 167 0.32 33.62 7.93
N THR A 168 -0.04 32.83 6.93
CA THR A 168 0.43 33.02 5.55
C THR A 168 -0.17 34.28 4.93
N VAL A 169 -1.48 34.52 5.09
CA VAL A 169 -2.15 35.71 4.55
C VAL A 169 -1.59 36.99 5.16
N SER A 170 -1.44 37.04 6.49
CA SER A 170 -0.85 38.19 7.17
C SER A 170 0.60 38.44 6.74
N THR A 171 1.39 37.38 6.57
CA THR A 171 2.76 37.48 6.06
C THR A 171 2.81 37.98 4.61
N TRP A 172 1.89 37.53 3.75
CA TRP A 172 1.80 37.95 2.35
C TRP A 172 1.41 39.42 2.18
N GLN A 173 0.49 39.91 3.02
CA GLN A 173 0.09 41.33 3.02
C GLN A 173 1.26 42.23 3.42
N ASN A 174 2.09 41.80 4.37
CA ASN A 174 3.25 42.56 4.86
C ASN A 174 4.50 42.44 3.96
N GLN A 175 4.44 41.68 2.86
CA GLN A 175 5.59 41.42 2.00
C GLN A 175 5.76 42.45 0.88
N SER A 176 7.00 42.86 0.61
CA SER A 176 7.33 43.80 -0.48
C SER A 176 7.06 43.22 -1.88
N VAL A 177 6.70 44.08 -2.83
CA VAL A 177 6.34 43.71 -4.21
C VAL A 177 7.44 42.91 -4.90
N SER A 178 8.71 43.24 -4.66
CA SER A 178 9.86 42.53 -5.24
C SER A 178 9.87 41.04 -4.87
N LYS A 179 9.50 40.68 -3.63
CA LYS A 179 9.41 39.27 -3.21
C LYS A 179 8.24 38.55 -3.86
N LYS A 180 7.12 39.24 -4.11
CA LYS A 180 5.94 38.65 -4.77
C LYS A 180 6.26 38.22 -6.22
N ILE A 181 7.03 39.04 -6.94
CA ILE A 181 7.50 38.72 -8.30
C ILE A 181 8.40 37.48 -8.30
N GLN A 182 9.32 37.38 -7.32
CA GLN A 182 10.21 36.22 -7.18
C GLN A 182 9.46 34.91 -6.93
N TRP A 183 8.40 34.93 -6.12
CA TRP A 183 7.54 33.75 -5.95
C TRP A 183 6.82 33.36 -7.25
N GLY A 184 6.33 34.35 -8.01
CA GLY A 184 5.70 34.11 -9.30
C GLY A 184 6.62 33.37 -10.28
N SER A 185 7.90 33.75 -10.36
CA SER A 185 8.84 33.07 -11.26
C SER A 185 9.12 31.62 -10.84
N VAL A 186 9.13 31.32 -9.54
CA VAL A 186 9.32 29.95 -9.03
C VAL A 186 8.13 29.08 -9.42
N VAL A 187 6.90 29.57 -9.23
CA VAL A 187 5.69 28.83 -9.55
C VAL A 187 5.63 28.51 -11.05
N ILE A 188 5.88 29.50 -11.91
CA ILE A 188 5.89 29.30 -13.38
C ILE A 188 6.95 28.27 -13.77
N THR A 189 8.16 28.38 -13.22
CA THR A 189 9.25 27.44 -13.54
C THR A 189 8.89 26.01 -13.09
N SER A 190 8.32 25.87 -11.88
CA SER A 190 7.89 24.56 -11.37
C SER A 190 6.76 23.95 -12.21
N ALA A 191 5.79 24.75 -12.65
CA ALA A 191 4.70 24.30 -13.50
C ALA A 191 5.21 23.84 -14.87
N LEU A 192 6.15 24.57 -15.49
CA LEU A 192 6.76 24.17 -16.76
C LEU A 192 7.52 22.85 -16.66
N VAL A 193 8.24 22.62 -15.55
CA VAL A 193 8.94 21.35 -15.30
C VAL A 193 7.95 20.19 -15.18
N ILE A 194 6.83 20.39 -14.46
CA ILE A 194 5.79 19.36 -14.31
C ILE A 194 5.11 19.07 -15.66
N VAL A 195 4.80 20.09 -16.47
CA VAL A 195 4.19 19.89 -17.80
C VAL A 195 5.15 19.17 -18.74
N MET A 196 6.43 19.54 -18.74
CA MET A 196 7.44 18.86 -19.54
C MET A 196 7.58 17.40 -19.12
N TRP A 197 7.47 17.10 -17.82
CA TRP A 197 7.47 15.74 -17.31
C TRP A 197 6.28 14.92 -17.81
N LEU A 198 5.08 15.51 -17.82
CA LEU A 198 3.84 14.80 -18.18
C LEU A 198 3.75 14.44 -19.68
N ILE A 199 4.52 15.13 -20.52
CA ILE A 199 4.54 14.92 -21.98
C ILE A 199 5.58 13.85 -22.39
N SER A 200 6.57 13.57 -21.53
CA SER A 200 7.71 12.70 -21.85
C SER A 200 7.57 11.28 -21.33
#